data_AF-A0A518JYQ8-F1
#
_entry.id   AF-A0A518JYQ8-F1
#
_cell.length_a   1.000
_cell.length_b   1.000
_cell.length_c   1.000
_cell.angle_alpha   90.00
_cell.angle_beta   90.00
_cell.angle_gamma   90.00
#
_symmetry.space_group_name_H-M   'P 1'
#
loop_
_entity.id
_entity.type
_entity.pdbx_description
1 polymer ?
#
loop_
_entity_poly.entity_id
_entity_poly.type
_entity_poly.pdbx_seq_one_letter_code
_entity_poly.pdbx_strand_id
1 'polypeptide(L)'
;MKIFLPVLFALCTAMCWGMYGPTIGNAQSKSWSPFKPYVFIGIAYVVLAIIGGLIAMRLKGDTFSYSGEHFAPAKWGFLAGCLGALGALFLTSAMMTSKGNALLVMPIVFGGAVSVTALYSTWRLWGHTQISPALWGGIAMVVVGVIVVATNTPHGHAAAKPSPTVSHENAAAEGNESPSAEAAGETSPAADSNS
;
A
#
# COMPACT_ATOMS: atom_id res chain seq x y z
N MET A 1 -11.98 10.55 32.18
CA MET A 1 -10.86 10.19 31.26
C MET A 1 -11.19 8.99 30.35
N LYS A 2 -12.41 8.87 29.79
CA LYS A 2 -12.81 7.71 28.95
C LYS A 2 -12.61 7.91 27.44
N ILE A 3 -12.48 9.15 26.97
CA ILE A 3 -12.31 9.47 25.55
C ILE A 3 -10.84 9.35 25.08
N PHE A 4 -9.88 9.45 26.00
CA PHE A 4 -8.45 9.44 25.67
C PHE A 4 -8.01 8.12 25.04
N LEU A 5 -8.50 6.99 25.55
CA LEU A 5 -8.11 5.68 25.06
C LEU A 5 -8.61 5.40 23.62
N PRO A 6 -9.88 5.66 23.27
CA PRO A 6 -10.32 5.61 21.87
C PRO A 6 -9.55 6.55 20.95
N VAL A 7 -9.25 7.77 21.40
CA VAL A 7 -8.46 8.74 20.62
C VAL A 7 -7.05 8.21 20.36
N LEU A 8 -6.40 7.62 21.37
CA LEU A 8 -5.09 6.99 21.20
C LEU A 8 -5.12 5.87 20.15
N PHE A 9 -6.10 4.96 20.22
CA PHE A 9 -6.25 3.90 19.21
C PHE A 9 -6.55 4.46 17.81
N ALA A 10 -7.32 5.54 17.72
CA ALA A 10 -7.57 6.22 16.44
C ALA A 10 -6.30 6.84 15.86
N LEU A 11 -5.44 7.46 16.70
CA LEU A 11 -4.15 8.00 16.27
C LEU A 11 -3.17 6.90 15.82
N CYS A 12 -3.09 5.79 16.56
CA CYS A 12 -2.31 4.62 16.13
C CYS A 12 -2.83 4.06 14.80
N THR A 13 -4.15 4.00 14.62
CA THR A 13 -4.78 3.58 13.37
C THR A 13 -4.39 4.51 12.22
N ALA A 14 -4.47 5.83 12.43
CA ALA A 14 -4.05 6.83 11.44
C ALA A 14 -2.56 6.70 11.08
N MET A 15 -1.70 6.40 12.06
CA MET A 15 -0.28 6.14 11.83
C MET A 15 -0.06 4.89 10.97
N CYS A 16 -0.70 3.76 11.30
CA CYS A 16 -0.58 2.52 10.52
C CYS A 16 -1.04 2.71 9.07
N TRP A 17 -2.18 3.38 8.87
CA TRP A 17 -2.70 3.67 7.54
C TRP A 17 -1.90 4.73 6.78
N GLY A 18 -1.32 5.71 7.47
CA GLY A 18 -0.42 6.68 6.87
C GLY A 18 0.87 6.02 6.35
N MET A 19 1.44 5.09 7.10
CA MET A 19 2.62 4.33 6.70
C MET A 19 2.33 3.26 5.63
N TYR A 20 1.08 2.80 5.53
CA TYR A 20 0.67 1.81 4.54
C TYR A 20 0.97 2.25 3.09
N GLY A 21 0.72 3.51 2.74
CA GLY A 21 0.94 4.05 1.39
C GLY A 21 2.39 3.90 0.90
N PRO A 22 3.40 4.39 1.66
CA PRO A 22 4.81 4.15 1.36
C PRO A 22 5.19 2.66 1.33
N THR A 23 4.71 1.86 2.28
CA THR A 23 5.02 0.42 2.34
C THR A 23 4.50 -0.33 1.12
N ILE A 24 3.30 -0.03 0.64
CA ILE A 24 2.77 -0.65 -0.59
C ILE A 24 3.47 -0.11 -1.85
N GLY A 25 3.91 1.15 -1.84
CA GLY A 25 4.79 1.70 -2.87
C GLY A 25 6.08 0.90 -3.02
N ASN A 26 6.71 0.53 -1.89
CA ASN A 26 7.91 -0.31 -1.89
C ASN A 26 7.65 -1.76 -2.33
N ALA A 27 6.42 -2.25 -2.17
CA ALA A 27 6.03 -3.57 -2.65
C ALA A 27 5.77 -3.61 -4.17
N GLN A 28 5.84 -2.46 -4.87
CA GLN A 28 5.70 -2.43 -6.32
C GLN A 28 6.93 -3.03 -7.00
N SER A 29 6.68 -3.94 -7.93
CA SER A 29 7.71 -4.52 -8.77
C SER A 29 7.36 -4.30 -10.24
N LYS A 30 8.37 -4.01 -11.07
CA LYS A 30 8.19 -3.93 -12.52
C LYS A 30 7.99 -5.30 -13.17
N SER A 31 8.43 -6.37 -12.50
CA SER A 31 8.36 -7.72 -13.04
C SER A 31 7.08 -8.45 -12.66
N TRP A 32 6.36 -8.01 -11.62
CA TRP A 32 5.23 -8.74 -11.03
C TRP A 32 3.95 -7.92 -11.07
N SER A 33 2.84 -8.63 -11.24
CA SER A 33 1.49 -8.04 -11.19
C SER A 33 1.16 -7.44 -9.81
N PRO A 34 0.33 -6.39 -9.76
CA PRO A 34 -0.23 -5.81 -8.53
C PRO A 34 -0.87 -6.79 -7.57
N PHE A 35 -1.35 -7.93 -8.06
CA PHE A 35 -2.05 -8.90 -7.24
C PHE A 35 -1.11 -9.70 -6.32
N LYS A 36 0.18 -9.82 -6.62
CA LYS A 36 1.10 -10.57 -5.74
C LYS A 36 1.27 -9.89 -4.37
N PRO A 37 1.59 -8.59 -4.27
CA PRO A 37 1.56 -7.86 -3.00
C PRO A 37 0.18 -7.91 -2.33
N TYR A 38 -0.90 -7.82 -3.11
CA TYR A 38 -2.28 -7.88 -2.60
C TYR A 38 -2.59 -9.20 -1.88
N VAL A 39 -2.11 -10.34 -2.40
CA VAL A 39 -2.26 -11.64 -1.73
C VAL A 39 -1.60 -11.64 -0.36
N PHE A 40 -0.39 -11.08 -0.23
CA PHE A 40 0.30 -10.99 1.07
C PHE A 40 -0.39 -10.04 2.04
N ILE A 41 -1.01 -8.96 1.57
CA ILE A 41 -1.89 -8.11 2.38
C ILE A 41 -3.08 -8.93 2.89
N GLY A 42 -3.70 -9.75 2.04
CA GLY A 42 -4.78 -10.65 2.42
C GLY A 42 -4.36 -11.68 3.47
N ILE A 43 -3.19 -12.30 3.32
CA ILE A 43 -2.63 -13.23 4.32
C ILE A 43 -2.45 -12.52 5.66
N ALA A 44 -1.86 -11.31 5.66
CA ALA A 44 -1.69 -10.53 6.88
C ALA A 44 -3.03 -10.22 7.55
N TYR A 45 -4.09 -9.92 6.77
CA TYR A 45 -5.43 -9.68 7.30
C TYR A 45 -6.02 -10.95 7.94
N VAL A 46 -5.89 -12.11 7.30
CA VAL A 46 -6.36 -13.38 7.89
C VAL A 46 -5.65 -13.65 9.21
N VAL A 47 -4.32 -13.53 9.24
CA VAL A 47 -3.52 -13.80 10.43
C VAL A 47 -3.87 -12.81 11.55
N LEU A 48 -3.81 -11.50 11.29
CA LEU A 48 -4.00 -10.51 12.34
C LEU A 48 -5.47 -10.36 12.77
N ALA A 49 -6.42 -10.39 11.83
CA ALA A 49 -7.83 -10.23 12.19
C ALA A 49 -8.36 -11.44 12.97
N ILE A 50 -8.00 -12.66 12.57
CA ILE A 50 -8.46 -13.87 13.27
C ILE A 50 -7.70 -14.04 14.58
N ILE A 51 -6.36 -14.10 14.55
CA ILE A 51 -5.59 -14.37 15.77
C ILE A 51 -5.72 -13.21 16.75
N GLY A 52 -5.58 -11.97 16.29
CA GLY A 52 -5.72 -10.78 17.12
C GLY A 52 -7.13 -10.65 17.71
N GLY A 53 -8.17 -10.92 16.91
CA GLY A 53 -9.55 -10.92 17.38
C GLY A 53 -9.80 -11.97 18.46
N LEU A 54 -9.35 -13.21 18.25
CA LEU A 54 -9.51 -14.29 19.23
C LEU A 54 -8.75 -14.02 20.53
N ILE A 55 -7.53 -13.47 20.45
CA ILE A 55 -6.76 -13.06 21.64
C ILE A 55 -7.51 -11.94 22.39
N ALA A 56 -8.01 -10.93 21.67
CA ALA A 56 -8.76 -9.84 22.29
C ALA A 56 -10.04 -10.33 22.99
N MET A 57 -10.76 -11.29 22.38
CA MET A 57 -11.91 -11.95 23.00
C MET A 57 -11.52 -12.69 24.29
N ARG A 58 -10.42 -13.46 24.28
CA ARG A 58 -9.90 -14.12 25.49
C ARG A 58 -9.59 -13.11 26.60
N LEU A 59 -8.87 -12.02 26.28
CA LEU A 59 -8.46 -11.00 27.25
C LEU A 59 -9.65 -10.23 27.84
N LYS A 60 -10.75 -10.10 27.09
CA LYS A 60 -12.00 -9.47 27.57
C LYS A 60 -12.99 -10.43 28.22
N GLY A 61 -12.67 -11.73 28.29
CA GLY A 61 -13.56 -12.74 28.87
C GLY A 61 -14.82 -12.99 28.03
N ASP A 62 -14.75 -12.81 26.71
CA ASP A 62 -15.89 -12.97 25.80
C ASP A 62 -16.14 -14.45 25.45
N THR A 63 -17.35 -14.75 25.01
CA THR A 63 -17.76 -16.09 24.55
C THR A 63 -17.36 -16.34 23.11
N PHE A 64 -17.01 -17.58 22.79
CA PHE A 64 -16.73 -18.02 21.42
C PHE A 64 -17.98 -18.57 20.73
N SER A 65 -19.16 -18.35 21.33
CA SER A 65 -20.45 -18.69 20.74
C SER A 65 -20.89 -17.59 19.77
N TYR A 66 -21.20 -17.98 18.54
CA TYR A 66 -21.70 -17.08 17.49
C TYR A 66 -23.20 -17.27 17.18
N SER A 67 -23.92 -17.97 18.05
CA SER A 67 -25.37 -18.21 17.92
C SER A 67 -26.20 -17.18 18.70
N GLY A 68 -27.50 -17.12 18.44
CA GLY A 68 -28.43 -16.22 19.15
C GLY A 68 -28.09 -14.75 18.95
N GLU A 69 -27.96 -14.01 20.06
CA GLU A 69 -27.65 -12.57 20.07
C GLU A 69 -26.28 -12.24 19.42
N HIS A 70 -25.36 -13.20 19.39
CA HIS A 70 -24.03 -13.03 18.78
C HIS A 70 -24.02 -13.14 17.25
N PHE A 71 -25.09 -13.67 16.65
CA PHE A 71 -25.16 -13.87 15.20
C PHE A 71 -25.27 -12.54 14.43
N ALA A 72 -26.02 -11.57 14.96
CA ALA A 72 -26.15 -10.26 14.32
C ALA A 72 -24.81 -9.50 14.27
N PRO A 73 -24.04 -9.38 15.38
CA PRO A 73 -22.68 -8.85 15.36
C PRO A 73 -21.74 -9.62 14.41
N ALA A 74 -21.81 -10.96 14.38
CA ALA A 74 -21.00 -11.77 13.47
C ALA A 74 -21.30 -11.46 11.99
N LYS A 75 -22.58 -11.35 11.64
CA LYS A 75 -23.03 -11.02 10.27
C LYS A 75 -22.57 -9.63 9.84
N TRP A 76 -22.74 -8.62 10.70
CA TRP A 76 -22.30 -7.25 10.39
C TRP A 76 -20.78 -7.13 10.38
N GLY A 77 -20.08 -7.86 11.25
CA GLY A 77 -18.63 -7.96 11.24
C GLY A 77 -18.10 -8.57 9.94
N PHE A 78 -18.74 -9.64 9.45
CA PHE A 78 -18.42 -10.24 8.16
C PHE A 78 -18.63 -9.26 7.00
N LEU A 79 -19.79 -8.58 6.96
CA LEU A 79 -20.08 -7.60 5.91
C LEU A 79 -19.10 -6.42 5.94
N ALA A 80 -18.75 -5.93 7.13
CA ALA A 80 -17.72 -4.91 7.29
C ALA A 80 -16.35 -5.40 6.80
N GLY A 81 -16.01 -6.66 7.07
CA GLY A 81 -14.81 -7.31 6.54
C GLY A 81 -14.79 -7.39 5.01
N CYS A 82 -15.92 -7.73 4.39
CA CYS A 82 -16.05 -7.72 2.92
C CYS A 82 -15.84 -6.31 2.34
N LEU A 83 -16.46 -5.28 2.92
CA LEU A 83 -16.26 -3.90 2.49
C LEU A 83 -14.80 -3.45 2.67
N GLY A 84 -14.15 -3.86 3.76
CA GLY A 84 -12.73 -3.59 3.99
C GLY A 84 -11.82 -4.26 2.97
N ALA A 85 -12.06 -5.53 2.65
CA ALA A 85 -11.30 -6.27 1.64
C ALA A 85 -11.48 -5.67 0.23
N LEU A 86 -12.70 -5.31 -0.15
CA LEU A 86 -12.97 -4.62 -1.41
C LEU A 86 -12.28 -3.24 -1.45
N GLY A 87 -12.34 -2.48 -0.34
CA GLY A 87 -11.63 -1.22 -0.22
C GLY A 87 -10.11 -1.37 -0.39
N ALA A 88 -9.51 -2.38 0.24
CA ALA A 88 -8.09 -2.70 0.09
C ALA A 88 -7.71 -3.08 -1.35
N LEU A 89 -8.60 -3.79 -2.07
CA LEU A 89 -8.44 -4.10 -3.48
C LEU A 89 -8.39 -2.82 -4.32
N PHE A 90 -9.39 -1.94 -4.18
CA PHE A 90 -9.43 -0.68 -4.93
C PHE A 90 -8.26 0.24 -4.58
N LEU A 91 -7.87 0.31 -3.31
CA LEU A 91 -6.72 1.08 -2.85
C LEU A 91 -5.43 0.56 -3.48
N THR A 92 -5.20 -0.76 -3.46
CA THR A 92 -4.02 -1.38 -4.05
C THR A 92 -3.99 -1.13 -5.56
N SER A 93 -5.11 -1.32 -6.26
CA SER A 93 -5.21 -1.02 -7.69
C SER A 93 -4.92 0.45 -7.99
N ALA A 94 -5.52 1.39 -7.25
CA ALA A 94 -5.31 2.82 -7.44
C ALA A 94 -3.83 3.21 -7.22
N MET A 95 -3.20 2.66 -6.18
CA MET A 95 -1.79 2.87 -5.88
C MET A 95 -0.85 2.37 -6.97
N MET A 96 -1.21 1.29 -7.65
CA MET A 96 -0.37 0.69 -8.68
C MET A 96 -0.59 1.30 -10.06
N THR A 97 -1.83 1.72 -10.37
CA THR A 97 -2.12 2.55 -11.55
C THR A 97 -1.51 3.95 -11.45
N SER A 98 -1.41 4.51 -10.24
CA SER A 98 -0.78 5.82 -10.00
C SER A 98 0.75 5.79 -9.90
N LYS A 99 1.40 4.66 -10.25
CA LYS A 99 2.85 4.43 -10.09
C LYS A 99 3.38 4.66 -8.66
N GLY A 100 2.56 4.39 -7.66
CA GLY A 100 2.93 4.51 -6.25
C GLY A 100 2.81 5.92 -5.69
N ASN A 101 2.04 6.82 -6.33
CA ASN A 101 1.77 8.14 -5.78
C ASN A 101 0.81 8.07 -4.58
N ALA A 102 1.33 7.61 -3.45
CA ALA A 102 0.60 7.52 -2.17
C ALA A 102 0.12 8.89 -1.71
N LEU A 103 0.85 9.93 -2.07
CA LEU A 103 0.60 11.30 -1.65
C LEU A 103 -0.69 11.85 -2.26
N LEU A 104 -1.06 11.40 -3.46
CA LEU A 104 -2.34 11.74 -4.08
C LEU A 104 -3.47 10.81 -3.62
N VAL A 105 -3.21 9.49 -3.59
CA VAL A 105 -4.28 8.50 -3.34
C VAL A 105 -4.76 8.51 -1.90
N MET A 106 -3.85 8.64 -0.92
CA MET A 106 -4.21 8.52 0.51
C MET A 106 -5.16 9.63 0.98
N PRO A 107 -4.93 10.93 0.70
CA PRO A 107 -5.86 11.99 1.11
C PRO A 107 -7.25 11.80 0.50
N ILE A 108 -7.33 11.41 -0.78
CA ILE A 108 -8.62 11.18 -1.45
C ILE A 108 -9.41 10.05 -0.77
N VAL A 109 -8.75 8.94 -0.47
CA VAL A 109 -9.41 7.77 0.15
C VAL A 109 -9.88 8.10 1.57
N PHE A 110 -9.02 8.66 2.41
CA PHE A 110 -9.37 8.92 3.81
C PHE A 110 -10.32 10.11 3.96
N GLY A 111 -10.11 11.20 3.23
CA GLY A 111 -11.05 12.33 3.23
C GLY A 111 -12.39 11.97 2.61
N GLY A 112 -12.39 11.15 1.55
CA GLY A 112 -13.59 10.59 0.96
C GLY A 112 -14.36 9.70 1.94
N ALA A 113 -13.68 8.81 2.66
CA ALA A 113 -14.32 7.92 3.65
C ALA A 113 -15.03 8.70 4.77
N VAL A 114 -14.40 9.76 5.29
CA VAL A 114 -15.02 10.65 6.29
C VAL A 114 -16.27 11.31 5.72
N SER A 115 -16.20 11.82 4.49
CA SER A 115 -17.31 12.48 3.81
C SER A 115 -18.47 11.52 3.52
N VAL A 116 -18.18 10.31 3.03
CA VAL A 116 -19.20 9.27 2.76
C VAL A 116 -19.92 8.87 4.05
N THR A 117 -19.20 8.72 5.15
CA THR A 117 -19.80 8.39 6.47
C THR A 117 -20.72 9.51 6.94
N ALA A 118 -20.30 10.77 6.79
CA ALA A 118 -21.10 11.94 7.14
C ALA A 118 -22.39 12.01 6.29
N LEU A 119 -22.28 11.80 4.98
CA LEU A 119 -23.43 11.78 4.06
C LEU A 119 -24.39 10.64 4.36
N TYR A 120 -23.88 9.42 4.55
CA TYR A 120 -24.71 8.26 4.90
C TYR A 120 -25.47 8.51 6.21
N SER A 121 -24.80 9.05 7.23
CA SER A 121 -25.42 9.37 8.53
C SER A 121 -26.51 10.44 8.37
N THR A 122 -26.23 11.47 7.58
CA THR A 122 -27.18 12.56 7.28
C THR A 122 -28.41 12.03 6.56
N TRP A 123 -28.22 11.15 5.56
CA TRP A 123 -29.30 10.53 4.83
C TRP A 123 -30.15 9.61 5.73
N ARG A 124 -29.52 8.82 6.61
CA ARG A 124 -30.24 7.94 7.55
C ARG A 124 -31.09 8.71 8.57
N LEU A 125 -30.64 9.90 8.96
CA LEU A 125 -31.31 10.77 9.95
C LEU A 125 -32.19 11.85 9.29
N TRP A 126 -32.32 11.81 7.97
CA TRP A 126 -33.04 12.83 7.22
C TRP A 126 -34.50 12.90 7.67
N GLY A 127 -34.95 14.09 8.09
CA GLY A 127 -36.30 14.32 8.60
C GLY A 127 -36.53 13.90 10.06
N HIS A 128 -35.56 13.24 10.71
CA HIS A 128 -35.66 12.82 12.11
C HIS A 128 -34.85 13.68 13.09
N THR A 129 -33.88 14.45 12.59
CA THR A 129 -33.01 15.32 13.39
C THR A 129 -32.65 16.60 12.63
N GLN A 130 -32.43 17.69 13.36
CA GLN A 130 -31.88 18.93 12.81
C GLN A 130 -30.41 18.72 12.41
N ILE A 131 -30.12 18.78 11.11
CA ILE A 131 -28.75 18.66 10.58
C ILE A 131 -28.08 20.03 10.71
N SER A 132 -27.00 20.11 11.48
CA SER A 132 -26.26 21.35 11.63
C SER A 132 -25.62 21.79 10.30
N PRO A 133 -25.78 23.05 9.87
CA PRO A 133 -25.09 23.57 8.69
C PRO A 133 -23.56 23.44 8.76
N ALA A 134 -23.00 23.39 9.97
CA ALA A 134 -21.57 23.19 10.18
C ALA A 134 -21.04 21.86 9.61
N LEU A 135 -21.90 20.83 9.50
CA LEU A 135 -21.52 19.56 8.90
C LEU A 135 -21.12 19.71 7.43
N TRP A 136 -21.92 20.46 6.67
CA TRP A 136 -21.64 20.75 5.25
C TRP A 136 -20.37 21.57 5.09
N GLY A 137 -20.15 22.54 5.99
CA GLY A 137 -18.89 23.29 6.06
C GLY A 137 -17.68 22.38 6.36
N GLY A 138 -17.84 21.42 7.26
CA GLY A 138 -16.82 20.41 7.58
C GLY A 138 -16.48 19.53 6.37
N ILE A 139 -17.49 19.02 5.64
CA ILE A 139 -17.28 18.24 4.41
C ILE A 139 -16.55 19.08 3.35
N ALA A 140 -16.96 20.33 3.15
CA ALA A 140 -16.29 21.24 2.22
C ALA A 140 -14.82 21.49 2.62
N MET A 141 -14.56 21.67 3.91
CA MET A 141 -13.20 21.85 4.43
C MET A 141 -12.34 20.59 4.22
N VAL A 142 -12.90 19.38 4.40
CA VAL A 142 -12.21 18.13 4.09
C VAL A 142 -11.82 18.07 2.61
N VAL A 143 -12.74 18.41 1.70
CA VAL A 143 -12.44 18.44 0.25
C VAL A 143 -11.30 19.42 -0.06
N VAL A 144 -11.36 20.63 0.48
CA VAL A 144 -10.29 21.62 0.31
C VAL A 144 -8.97 21.10 0.88
N GLY A 145 -8.98 20.53 2.08
CA GLY A 145 -7.80 19.95 2.72
C GLY A 145 -7.18 18.82 1.89
N VAL A 146 -8.00 17.92 1.35
CA VAL A 146 -7.56 16.85 0.45
C VAL A 146 -6.87 17.43 -0.79
N ILE A 147 -7.47 18.43 -1.43
CA ILE A 147 -6.89 19.08 -2.62
C ILE A 147 -5.54 19.71 -2.25
N VAL A 148 -5.50 20.53 -1.20
CA VAL A 148 -4.28 21.22 -0.76
C VAL A 148 -3.17 20.22 -0.42
N VAL A 149 -3.47 19.14 0.31
CA VAL A 149 -2.48 18.11 0.62
C VAL A 149 -2.02 17.42 -0.66
N ALA A 150 -2.94 16.97 -1.51
CA ALA A 150 -2.58 16.26 -2.73
C ALA A 150 -1.75 17.11 -3.70
N THR A 151 -2.00 18.43 -3.79
CA THR A 151 -1.25 19.34 -4.69
C THR A 151 0.08 19.81 -4.11
N ASN A 152 0.19 19.96 -2.79
CA ASN A 152 1.37 20.54 -2.15
C ASN A 152 2.33 19.51 -1.54
N THR A 153 1.93 18.24 -1.41
CA THR A 153 2.84 17.22 -0.88
C THR A 153 3.96 16.94 -1.90
N PRO A 154 5.25 17.11 -1.54
CA PRO A 154 6.35 16.96 -2.48
C PRO A 154 6.39 15.55 -3.05
N HIS A 155 6.37 15.44 -4.38
CA HIS A 155 6.56 14.18 -5.08
C HIS A 155 8.02 13.76 -4.91
N GLY A 156 8.31 12.95 -3.89
CA GLY A 156 9.64 12.37 -3.70
C GLY A 156 10.03 11.63 -4.98
N HIS A 157 11.16 12.04 -5.57
CA HIS A 157 11.76 11.34 -6.71
C HIS A 157 11.80 9.84 -6.37
N ALA A 158 11.21 9.02 -7.23
CA ALA A 158 11.43 7.58 -7.20
C ALA A 158 12.93 7.33 -6.99
N ALA A 159 13.27 6.52 -5.99
CA ALA A 159 14.65 6.23 -5.61
C ALA A 159 15.51 6.06 -6.87
N ALA A 160 16.54 6.89 -6.99
CA ALA A 160 17.47 6.84 -8.11
C ALA A 160 17.93 5.38 -8.28
N LYS A 161 17.79 4.87 -9.51
CA LYS A 161 18.33 3.55 -9.86
C LYS A 161 19.80 3.50 -9.41
N PRO A 162 20.26 2.42 -8.75
CA PRO A 162 21.69 2.20 -8.61
C PRO A 162 22.27 2.14 -10.03
N SER A 163 23.11 3.13 -10.37
CA SER A 163 23.93 3.05 -11.58
C SER A 163 24.96 1.94 -11.37
N PRO A 164 25.24 1.09 -12.37
CA PRO A 164 26.25 0.06 -12.22
C PRO A 164 27.62 0.77 -12.19
N THR A 165 28.21 0.89 -11.00
CA THR A 165 29.64 1.21 -10.92
C THR A 165 30.40 -0.02 -11.39
N VAL A 166 31.00 0.12 -12.56
CA VAL A 166 31.99 -0.79 -13.12
C VAL A 166 33.24 -0.78 -12.22
N SER A 167 33.57 -1.96 -11.72
CA SER A 167 34.86 -2.59 -11.42
C SER A 167 36.12 -1.74 -11.24
N HIS A 168 36.84 -1.99 -10.13
CA HIS A 168 38.28 -2.28 -10.03
C HIS A 168 38.51 -2.91 -8.62
N GLU A 169 39.42 -3.84 -8.32
CA GLU A 169 40.32 -4.73 -9.04
C GLU A 169 41.13 -5.52 -7.98
N ASN A 170 41.32 -6.84 -8.20
CA ASN A 170 42.36 -7.78 -7.69
C ASN A 170 42.50 -8.03 -6.15
N ALA A 171 42.91 -9.20 -5.63
CA ALA A 171 43.75 -10.27 -6.17
C ALA A 171 43.56 -11.63 -5.43
N ALA A 172 44.09 -12.68 -6.08
CA ALA A 172 44.62 -13.95 -5.54
C ALA A 172 43.69 -15.18 -5.42
N ALA A 173 43.82 -16.11 -6.38
CA ALA A 173 44.51 -17.39 -6.14
C ALA A 173 44.75 -18.14 -7.47
N GLU A 174 45.93 -18.74 -7.56
CA GLU A 174 46.64 -19.30 -8.72
C GLU A 174 46.19 -20.72 -9.16
N GLY A 175 46.63 -21.09 -10.37
CA GLY A 175 46.77 -22.46 -10.88
C GLY A 175 46.07 -22.65 -12.23
N ASN A 176 46.67 -23.12 -13.32
CA ASN A 176 47.99 -23.69 -13.58
C ASN A 176 48.18 -23.79 -15.12
N GLU A 177 49.39 -23.51 -15.61
CA GLU A 177 50.05 -24.00 -16.84
C GLU A 177 49.42 -23.81 -18.26
N SER A 178 50.19 -23.12 -19.10
CA SER A 178 50.26 -23.18 -20.58
C SER A 178 51.63 -23.83 -20.92
N PRO A 179 51.93 -24.48 -22.07
CA PRO A 179 52.00 -23.77 -23.37
C PRO A 179 51.88 -24.59 -24.69
N SER A 180 52.01 -23.85 -25.81
CA SER A 180 52.51 -24.24 -27.15
C SER A 180 51.44 -24.70 -28.17
N ALA A 181 51.07 -23.95 -29.22
CA ALA A 181 51.80 -23.37 -30.36
C ALA A 181 52.19 -24.38 -31.45
N GLU A 182 51.53 -24.32 -32.62
CA GLU A 182 52.07 -24.55 -33.99
C GLU A 182 50.97 -24.15 -35.01
N ALA A 183 51.12 -23.05 -35.78
CA ALA A 183 51.56 -22.98 -37.20
C ALA A 183 50.57 -23.64 -38.20
N ALA A 184 50.22 -23.14 -39.40
CA ALA A 184 50.79 -22.17 -40.31
C ALA A 184 49.77 -21.85 -41.45
N GLY A 185 50.02 -20.75 -42.20
CA GLY A 185 49.59 -20.52 -43.60
C GLY A 185 48.13 -20.07 -43.77
N GLU A 186 47.77 -19.04 -44.55
CA GLU A 186 48.36 -18.54 -45.79
C GLU A 186 48.33 -16.99 -45.86
N THR A 187 49.47 -16.43 -46.28
CA THR A 187 49.69 -15.10 -46.87
C THR A 187 49.05 -15.06 -48.27
N SER A 188 48.44 -14.00 -48.80
CA SER A 188 49.03 -12.70 -49.22
C SER A 188 48.09 -12.07 -50.31
N PRO A 189 48.33 -10.88 -50.91
CA PRO A 189 47.54 -9.67 -50.62
C PRO A 189 47.09 -8.88 -51.88
N ALA A 190 46.74 -7.60 -51.67
CA ALA A 190 46.58 -6.46 -52.61
C ALA A 190 45.16 -6.29 -53.22
N ALA A 191 44.42 -5.20 -52.93
CA ALA A 191 44.63 -3.78 -53.35
C ALA A 191 44.65 -3.68 -54.89
N ASP A 192 43.87 -2.86 -55.60
CA ASP A 192 43.19 -1.61 -55.25
C ASP A 192 42.09 -1.28 -56.29
N SER A 193 41.42 -0.17 -56.01
CA SER A 193 40.36 0.55 -56.73
C SER A 193 40.48 0.75 -58.25
N ASN A 194 39.30 0.95 -58.85
CA ASN A 194 39.06 1.70 -60.10
C ASN A 194 39.86 3.01 -60.20
N SER A 195 40.28 3.30 -61.45
CA SER A 195 40.74 4.58 -62.04
C SER A 195 42.23 4.91 -61.93
#